data_AF-A0A6G3TTW0-F1
#
_entry.id   AF-A0A6G3TTW0-F1
#
_cell.length_a   1.000
_cell.length_b   1.000
_cell.length_c   1.000
_cell.angle_alpha   90.00
_cell.angle_beta   90.00
_cell.angle_gamma   90.00
#
_symmetry.space_group_name_H-M   'P 1'
#
loop_
_entity.id
_entity.type
_entity.pdbx_description
1 polymer ?
#
loop_
_entity_poly.entity_id
_entity_poly.type
_entity_poly.pdbx_seq_one_letter_code
_entity_poly.pdbx_strand_id
1 'polypeptide(L)'
;SRPDVRAAIRGLGGPAVAMLACALGGVMSGGVAQRVADWMDGTGVSLDGPPVLLTWQASVIPPLLVVVLLMCAGLALHTLRLARAERDAVEGDHPGETGDPGRTRRIALSRAMATLTDRAPLLVAITSTATLLLGAGALVGALTTGRVPGEAARGTYAVVQGAAQTAQDLGSWLIGLGFILFVTWGRRAYKDASARRTIGILWDVGTFWPRAAHPFAPPCYAERAVPDLTWRMATWTRATGGRLVISGHSQGSVLAAAASWQLEPSARGRVALLTYGSPLERLYGRWFPAHFGPDALASLHEEVDCWRNLYRRTDPIGGPMRLPGDAGPAVDRAPLRDPLTYGRTELHPLPAPILGHSDYQADPVFAEERGRLLARLRPELPAPRHTEGATATVPAADGTVGDC
;
A
#
# COMPACT_ATOMS: atom_id res chain seq x y z
N SER A 1 17.57 13.57 -14.12
CA SER A 1 17.08 12.23 -14.51
C SER A 1 15.61 12.33 -14.89
N ARG A 2 15.16 11.64 -15.95
CA ARG A 2 13.72 11.55 -16.26
C ARG A 2 13.03 10.75 -15.14
N PRO A 3 11.82 11.13 -14.69
CA PRO A 3 11.13 10.36 -13.67
C PRO A 3 10.85 8.95 -14.17
N ASP A 4 11.04 7.96 -13.30
CA ASP A 4 10.70 6.56 -13.57
C ASP A 4 9.28 6.47 -14.13
N VAL A 5 9.12 5.67 -15.19
CA VAL A 5 7.83 5.39 -15.84
C VAL A 5 6.80 4.88 -14.84
N ARG A 6 7.23 4.13 -13.82
CA ARG A 6 6.37 3.52 -12.81
C ARG A 6 6.13 4.40 -11.59
N ALA A 7 6.92 5.47 -11.40
CA ALA A 7 6.69 6.45 -10.36
C ALA A 7 5.26 7.01 -10.44
N ALA A 8 4.62 7.17 -9.28
CA ALA A 8 3.26 7.63 -9.16
C ALA A 8 3.12 8.98 -9.87
N ILE A 9 2.24 9.04 -10.88
CA ILE A 9 1.99 10.23 -11.71
C ILE A 9 3.30 10.81 -12.29
N ARG A 10 4.23 9.94 -12.72
CA ARG A 10 5.55 10.34 -13.25
C ARG A 10 6.32 11.27 -12.28
N GLY A 11 6.19 11.02 -10.98
CA GLY A 11 6.83 11.81 -9.92
C GLY A 11 5.96 12.91 -9.31
N LEU A 12 4.74 13.15 -9.82
CA LEU A 12 3.81 14.14 -9.28
C LEU A 12 2.89 13.60 -8.17
N GLY A 13 3.11 12.37 -7.69
CA GLY A 13 2.33 11.75 -6.63
C GLY A 13 2.26 12.60 -5.35
N GLY A 14 3.42 13.09 -4.87
CA GLY A 14 3.50 13.95 -3.68
C GLY A 14 2.69 15.25 -3.82
N PRO A 15 2.95 16.09 -4.83
CA PRO A 15 2.16 17.29 -5.10
C PRO A 15 0.66 17.03 -5.26
N ALA A 16 0.27 15.96 -5.93
CA ALA A 16 -1.14 15.60 -6.10
C ALA A 16 -1.83 15.28 -4.77
N VAL A 17 -1.17 14.49 -3.90
CA VAL A 17 -1.68 14.17 -2.56
C VAL A 17 -1.74 15.42 -1.69
N ALA A 18 -0.72 16.28 -1.73
CA ALA A 18 -0.69 17.54 -0.99
C ALA A 18 -1.83 18.47 -1.41
N MET A 19 -2.07 18.62 -2.72
CA MET A 19 -3.17 19.44 -3.24
C MET A 19 -4.54 18.91 -2.76
N LEU A 20 -4.77 17.58 -2.83
CA LEU A 20 -5.99 16.97 -2.31
C LEU A 20 -6.16 17.17 -0.81
N ALA A 21 -5.07 17.05 -0.03
CA ALA A 21 -5.09 17.29 1.40
C ALA A 21 -5.42 18.75 1.73
N CYS A 22 -4.83 19.72 1.02
CA CYS A 22 -5.15 21.14 1.17
C CYS A 22 -6.60 21.44 0.80
N ALA A 23 -7.12 20.88 -0.30
CA ALA A 23 -8.50 21.05 -0.71
C ALA A 23 -9.48 20.53 0.35
N LEU A 24 -9.25 19.31 0.84
CA LEU A 24 -10.07 18.72 1.90
C LEU A 24 -9.98 19.51 3.21
N GLY A 25 -8.77 19.88 3.62
CA GLY A 25 -8.55 20.67 4.82
C GLY A 25 -9.23 22.04 4.75
N GLY A 26 -9.14 22.72 3.60
CA GLY A 26 -9.78 24.01 3.35
C GLY A 26 -11.31 23.94 3.48
N VAL A 27 -11.94 22.98 2.80
CA VAL A 27 -13.41 22.79 2.86
C VAL A 27 -13.87 22.45 4.27
N MET A 28 -13.17 21.54 4.96
CA MET A 28 -13.56 21.11 6.31
C MET A 28 -13.38 22.21 7.35
N SER A 29 -12.23 22.91 7.33
CA SER A 29 -11.96 24.03 8.25
C SER A 29 -12.90 25.20 8.01
N GLY A 30 -13.17 25.56 6.75
CA GLY A 30 -14.13 26.61 6.39
C GLY A 30 -15.55 26.28 6.87
N GLY A 31 -16.01 25.04 6.66
CA GLY A 31 -17.32 24.58 7.12
C GLY A 31 -17.46 24.60 8.65
N VAL A 32 -16.44 24.16 9.39
CA VAL A 32 -16.44 24.20 10.86
C VAL A 32 -16.39 25.64 11.37
N ALA A 33 -15.51 26.48 10.83
CA ALA A 33 -15.41 27.87 11.23
C ALA A 33 -16.73 28.62 11.04
N GLN A 34 -17.40 28.40 9.90
CA GLN A 34 -18.72 28.97 9.67
C GLN A 34 -19.75 28.44 10.67
N ARG A 35 -19.83 27.13 10.91
CA ARG A 35 -20.81 26.57 11.85
C ARG A 35 -20.63 27.08 13.28
N VAL A 36 -19.37 27.27 13.70
CA VAL A 36 -19.05 27.87 15.00
C VAL A 36 -19.43 29.34 15.02
N ALA A 37 -19.18 30.09 13.94
CA ALA A 37 -19.62 31.49 13.81
C ALA A 37 -21.15 31.60 13.90
N ASP A 38 -21.89 30.81 13.13
CA ASP A 38 -23.37 30.76 13.14
C ASP A 38 -23.90 30.46 14.56
N TRP A 39 -23.24 29.56 15.30
CA TRP A 39 -23.62 29.19 16.66
C TRP A 39 -23.32 30.30 17.68
N MET A 40 -22.15 30.94 17.59
CA MET A 40 -21.76 32.04 18.47
C MET A 40 -22.59 33.31 18.23
N ASP A 41 -23.03 33.54 16.99
CA ASP A 41 -23.75 34.75 16.62
C ASP A 41 -25.11 34.85 17.32
N GLY A 42 -25.82 33.73 17.49
CA GLY A 42 -26.92 33.53 18.46
C GLY A 42 -28.13 34.49 18.44
N THR A 43 -28.09 35.62 17.73
CA THR A 43 -28.91 36.82 17.97
C THR A 43 -29.32 37.59 16.70
N GLY A 44 -28.99 37.12 15.49
CA GLY A 44 -29.64 37.58 14.26
C GLY A 44 -29.09 38.88 13.64
N VAL A 45 -27.81 39.20 13.86
CA VAL A 45 -27.12 40.26 13.08
C VAL A 45 -26.53 39.60 11.83
N SER A 46 -27.39 39.29 10.85
CA SER A 46 -27.12 38.51 9.64
C SER A 46 -25.73 38.75 9.02
N LEU A 47 -24.91 37.70 8.92
CA LEU A 47 -24.11 37.47 7.72
C LEU A 47 -25.05 36.75 6.73
N ASP A 48 -25.36 37.39 5.60
CA ASP A 48 -26.21 36.79 4.57
C ASP A 48 -25.54 35.53 3.98
N GLY A 49 -25.85 34.37 4.57
CA GLY A 49 -25.48 33.05 4.10
C GLY A 49 -23.99 32.67 4.25
N PRO A 50 -23.64 31.41 3.92
CA PRO A 50 -22.24 30.98 3.81
C PRO A 50 -21.44 31.91 2.90
N PRO A 51 -20.16 32.20 3.21
CA PRO A 51 -19.31 33.00 2.35
C PRO A 51 -19.38 32.52 0.91
N VAL A 52 -19.48 33.44 -0.05
CA VAL A 52 -19.63 33.13 -1.48
C VAL A 52 -18.59 32.10 -1.92
N LEU A 53 -17.33 32.29 -1.53
CA LEU A 53 -16.24 31.37 -1.82
C LEU A 53 -16.48 29.94 -1.28
N LEU A 54 -16.97 29.81 -0.04
CA LEU A 54 -17.25 28.50 0.55
C LEU A 54 -18.42 27.81 -0.18
N THR A 55 -19.42 28.58 -0.60
CA THR A 55 -20.56 28.06 -1.37
C THR A 55 -20.11 27.56 -2.76
N TRP A 56 -19.23 28.30 -3.43
CA TRP A 56 -18.59 27.84 -4.66
C TRP A 56 -17.76 26.58 -4.45
N GLN A 57 -16.98 26.49 -3.38
CA GLN A 57 -16.22 25.29 -3.04
C GLN A 57 -17.13 24.09 -2.71
N ALA A 58 -18.25 24.31 -2.01
CA ALA A 58 -19.23 23.26 -1.74
C ALA A 58 -19.83 22.72 -3.05
N SER A 59 -20.12 23.60 -4.02
CA SER A 59 -20.68 23.23 -5.32
C SER A 59 -19.74 22.38 -6.19
N VAL A 60 -18.46 22.29 -5.87
CA VAL A 60 -17.49 21.40 -6.53
C VAL A 60 -17.70 19.93 -6.15
N ILE A 61 -18.28 19.66 -4.97
CA ILE A 61 -18.38 18.29 -4.45
C ILE A 61 -19.26 17.40 -5.35
N PRO A 62 -20.48 17.79 -5.77
CA PRO A 62 -21.29 16.95 -6.65
C PRO A 62 -20.62 16.58 -7.99
N PRO A 63 -20.08 17.52 -8.80
CA PRO A 63 -19.39 17.13 -10.03
C PRO A 63 -18.13 16.29 -9.77
N LEU A 64 -17.41 16.54 -8.67
CA LEU A 64 -16.28 15.68 -8.28
C LEU A 64 -16.74 14.25 -7.95
N LEU A 65 -17.87 14.09 -7.25
CA LEU A 65 -18.45 12.78 -6.98
C LEU A 65 -18.87 12.07 -8.27
N VAL A 66 -19.42 12.79 -9.26
CA VAL A 66 -19.72 12.20 -10.58
C VAL A 66 -18.45 11.68 -11.24
N VAL A 67 -17.35 12.44 -11.21
CA VAL A 67 -16.05 11.98 -11.74
C VAL A 67 -15.58 10.71 -11.03
N VAL A 68 -15.66 10.67 -9.70
CA VAL A 68 -15.29 9.50 -8.89
C VAL A 68 -16.20 8.29 -9.21
N LEU A 69 -17.50 8.49 -9.35
CA LEU A 69 -18.46 7.42 -9.69
C LEU A 69 -18.19 6.84 -11.08
N LEU A 70 -17.94 7.69 -12.08
CA LEU A 70 -17.59 7.26 -13.44
C LEU A 70 -16.26 6.48 -13.45
N MET A 71 -15.29 6.93 -12.66
CA MET A 71 -14.01 6.23 -12.49
C MET A 71 -14.20 4.86 -11.84
N CYS A 72 -14.99 4.77 -10.77
CA CYS A 72 -15.35 3.51 -10.12
C CYS A 72 -16.10 2.55 -11.06
N ALA A 73 -17.05 3.06 -11.84
CA ALA A 73 -17.75 2.27 -12.85
C ALA A 73 -16.81 1.76 -13.94
N GLY A 74 -15.92 2.62 -14.45
CA GLY A 74 -14.90 2.25 -15.43
C GLY A 74 -13.95 1.18 -14.91
N LEU A 75 -13.48 1.30 -13.66
CA LEU A 75 -12.68 0.28 -12.99
C LEU A 75 -13.45 -1.02 -12.79
N ALA A 76 -14.70 -0.97 -12.34
CA ALA A 76 -15.52 -2.16 -12.14
C ALA A 76 -15.70 -2.92 -13.47
N LEU A 77 -16.04 -2.21 -14.55
CA LEU A 77 -16.15 -2.79 -15.89
C LEU A 77 -14.82 -3.37 -16.36
N HIS A 78 -13.71 -2.66 -16.15
CA HIS A 78 -12.38 -3.13 -16.49
C HIS A 78 -12.01 -4.42 -15.73
N THR A 79 -12.21 -4.45 -14.42
CA THR A 79 -11.97 -5.63 -13.56
C THR A 79 -12.84 -6.81 -13.98
N LEU A 80 -14.11 -6.58 -14.31
CA LEU A 80 -15.00 -7.63 -14.80
C LEU A 80 -14.57 -8.18 -16.17
N ARG A 81 -14.06 -7.34 -17.07
CA ARG A 81 -13.51 -7.77 -18.36
C ARG A 81 -12.22 -8.57 -18.17
N LEU A 82 -11.31 -8.08 -17.32
CA LEU A 82 -10.06 -8.77 -16.99
C LEU A 82 -10.34 -10.13 -16.33
N ALA A 83 -11.27 -10.19 -15.37
CA ALA A 83 -11.68 -11.43 -14.71
C ALA A 83 -12.35 -12.43 -15.67
N ARG A 84 -12.87 -11.99 -16.82
CA ARG A 84 -13.35 -12.90 -17.87
C ARG A 84 -12.19 -13.45 -18.69
N ALA A 85 -11.23 -12.60 -19.06
CA ALA A 85 -10.04 -13.00 -19.81
C ALA A 85 -9.10 -13.93 -19.01
N GLU A 86 -9.05 -13.78 -17.69
CA GLU A 86 -8.21 -14.59 -16.80
C GLU A 86 -8.74 -16.02 -16.57
N ARG A 87 -9.96 -16.37 -17.04
CA ARG A 87 -10.56 -17.68 -16.76
C ARG A 87 -9.75 -18.83 -17.35
N ASP A 88 -9.38 -18.70 -18.63
CA ASP A 88 -8.62 -19.72 -19.34
C ASP A 88 -7.23 -19.91 -18.71
N ALA A 89 -6.60 -18.81 -18.24
CA ALA A 89 -5.34 -18.86 -17.52
C ALA A 89 -5.47 -19.56 -16.15
N VAL A 90 -6.57 -19.33 -15.43
CA VAL A 90 -6.84 -20.02 -14.15
C VAL A 90 -7.02 -21.52 -14.33
N GLU A 91 -7.70 -21.94 -15.39
CA GLU A 91 -7.90 -23.35 -15.72
C GLU A 91 -6.58 -24.00 -16.18
N GLY A 92 -5.79 -23.29 -17.00
CA GLY A 92 -4.46 -23.74 -17.42
C GLY A 92 -3.45 -23.90 -16.28
N ASP A 93 -3.58 -23.11 -15.21
CA ASP A 93 -2.72 -23.22 -14.02
C ASP A 93 -2.98 -24.52 -13.22
N HIS A 94 -4.09 -25.23 -13.46
CA HIS A 94 -4.52 -26.43 -12.72
C HIS A 94 -4.91 -27.59 -13.66
N PRO A 95 -3.95 -28.13 -14.43
CA PRO A 95 -4.24 -29.18 -15.41
C PRO A 95 -4.71 -30.47 -14.71
N GLY A 96 -5.78 -31.06 -15.22
CA GLY A 96 -6.31 -32.34 -14.73
C GLY A 96 -7.21 -32.24 -13.49
N GLU A 97 -7.39 -31.05 -12.91
CA GLU A 97 -8.35 -30.85 -11.83
C GLU A 97 -9.72 -30.44 -12.41
N THR A 98 -10.80 -31.11 -12.02
CA THR A 98 -12.15 -30.78 -12.51
C THR A 98 -12.61 -29.43 -11.94
N GLY A 99 -12.84 -28.49 -12.85
CA GLY A 99 -13.22 -27.11 -12.54
C GLY A 99 -14.69 -26.89 -12.19
N ASP A 100 -15.00 -26.10 -11.16
CA ASP A 100 -16.34 -25.50 -10.99
C ASP A 100 -16.33 -24.08 -11.60
N PRO A 101 -17.17 -23.77 -12.60
CA PRO A 101 -17.23 -22.45 -13.21
C PRO A 101 -17.38 -21.31 -12.18
N GLY A 102 -18.10 -21.55 -11.08
CA GLY A 102 -18.24 -20.60 -9.97
C GLY A 102 -16.90 -20.29 -9.29
N ARG A 103 -16.07 -21.31 -9.10
CA ARG A 103 -14.74 -21.20 -8.49
C ARG A 103 -13.72 -20.56 -9.43
N THR A 104 -13.67 -20.95 -10.71
CA THR A 104 -12.84 -20.26 -11.72
C THR A 104 -13.15 -18.76 -11.72
N ARG A 105 -14.44 -18.39 -11.70
CA ARG A 105 -14.86 -16.98 -11.64
C ARG A 105 -14.35 -16.27 -10.38
N ARG A 106 -14.39 -16.91 -9.21
CA ARG A 106 -13.88 -16.30 -7.95
C ARG A 106 -12.38 -16.07 -7.99
N ILE A 107 -11.60 -17.04 -8.47
CA ILE A 107 -10.14 -16.93 -8.58
C ILE A 107 -9.76 -15.84 -9.59
N ALA A 108 -10.38 -15.86 -10.78
CA ALA A 108 -10.15 -14.85 -11.81
C ALA A 108 -10.54 -13.44 -11.35
N LEU A 109 -11.64 -13.32 -10.60
CA LEU A 109 -12.03 -12.04 -9.99
C LEU A 109 -11.01 -11.59 -8.93
N SER A 110 -10.49 -12.49 -8.10
CA SER A 110 -9.46 -12.17 -7.11
C SER A 110 -8.17 -11.66 -7.79
N ARG A 111 -7.70 -12.32 -8.86
CA ARG A 111 -6.56 -11.85 -9.67
C ARG A 111 -6.83 -10.47 -10.28
N ALA A 112 -8.00 -10.29 -10.88
CA ALA A 112 -8.36 -9.02 -11.50
C ALA A 112 -8.47 -7.89 -10.46
N MET A 113 -9.10 -8.14 -9.32
CA MET A 113 -9.20 -7.17 -8.21
C MET A 113 -7.83 -6.82 -7.65
N ALA A 114 -6.92 -7.79 -7.56
CA ALA A 114 -5.55 -7.52 -7.10
C ALA A 114 -4.86 -6.47 -7.98
N THR A 115 -5.14 -6.39 -9.28
CA THR A 115 -4.57 -5.38 -10.19
C THR A 115 -5.06 -3.95 -9.94
N LEU A 116 -6.13 -3.75 -9.15
CA LEU A 116 -6.66 -2.40 -8.87
C LEU A 116 -5.65 -1.51 -8.15
N THR A 117 -4.80 -2.08 -7.30
CA THR A 117 -3.71 -1.35 -6.63
C THR A 117 -2.76 -0.70 -7.63
N ASP A 118 -2.57 -1.32 -8.81
CA ASP A 118 -1.71 -0.76 -9.85
C ASP A 118 -2.30 0.53 -10.45
N ARG A 119 -3.61 0.72 -10.33
CA ARG A 119 -4.36 1.90 -10.80
C ARG A 119 -4.42 3.04 -9.80
N ALA A 120 -3.98 2.85 -8.55
CA ALA A 120 -4.06 3.90 -7.53
C ALA A 120 -3.46 5.26 -7.96
N PRO A 121 -2.28 5.34 -8.63
CA PRO A 121 -1.77 6.62 -9.12
C PRO A 121 -2.65 7.27 -10.20
N LEU A 122 -3.33 6.49 -11.04
CA LEU A 122 -4.28 7.04 -12.02
C LEU A 122 -5.49 7.66 -11.30
N LEU A 123 -6.00 7.01 -10.25
CA LEU A 123 -7.12 7.55 -9.47
C LEU A 123 -6.73 8.88 -8.82
N VAL A 124 -5.56 8.92 -8.18
CA VAL A 124 -5.05 10.15 -7.57
C VAL A 124 -4.81 11.22 -8.63
N ALA A 125 -4.30 10.88 -9.82
CA ALA A 125 -4.14 11.84 -10.91
C ALA A 125 -5.48 12.44 -11.35
N ILE A 126 -6.48 11.61 -11.68
CA ILE A 126 -7.78 12.08 -12.14
C ILE A 126 -8.47 12.91 -11.06
N THR A 127 -8.52 12.40 -9.82
CA THR A 127 -9.18 13.11 -8.71
C THR A 127 -8.46 14.41 -8.37
N SER A 128 -7.12 14.44 -8.38
CA SER A 128 -6.37 15.68 -8.12
C SER A 128 -6.56 16.70 -9.25
N THR A 129 -6.44 16.30 -10.51
CA THR A 129 -6.68 17.21 -11.64
C THR A 129 -8.12 17.74 -11.64
N ALA A 130 -9.12 16.89 -11.42
CA ALA A 130 -10.51 17.31 -11.34
C ALA A 130 -10.75 18.29 -10.19
N THR A 131 -10.27 17.98 -8.99
CA THR A 131 -10.37 18.88 -7.82
C THR A 131 -9.69 20.22 -8.07
N LEU A 132 -8.49 20.22 -8.69
CA LEU A 132 -7.76 21.45 -8.99
C LEU A 132 -8.53 22.32 -9.99
N LEU A 133 -9.02 21.74 -11.09
CA LEU A 133 -9.74 22.48 -12.14
C LEU A 133 -11.08 23.01 -11.63
N LEU A 134 -11.85 22.17 -10.92
CA LEU A 134 -13.13 22.58 -10.35
C LEU A 134 -12.93 23.62 -9.24
N GLY A 135 -11.90 23.46 -8.40
CA GLY A 135 -11.54 24.42 -7.36
C GLY A 135 -11.07 25.77 -7.92
N ALA A 136 -10.28 25.77 -9.01
CA ALA A 136 -9.91 26.99 -9.72
C ALA A 136 -11.15 27.67 -10.33
N GLY A 137 -12.05 26.90 -10.94
CA GLY A 137 -13.33 27.40 -11.44
C GLY A 137 -14.19 28.02 -10.34
N ALA A 138 -14.26 27.38 -9.17
CA ALA A 138 -14.95 27.89 -7.99
C ALA A 138 -14.35 29.22 -7.49
N LEU A 139 -13.02 29.31 -7.45
CA LEU A 139 -12.32 30.54 -7.07
C LEU A 139 -12.59 31.68 -8.06
N VAL A 140 -12.45 31.43 -9.35
CA VAL A 140 -12.72 32.42 -10.41
C VAL A 140 -14.19 32.85 -10.36
N GLY A 141 -15.12 31.90 -10.23
CA GLY A 141 -16.55 32.18 -10.12
C GLY A 141 -16.88 33.07 -8.93
N ALA A 142 -16.31 32.76 -7.75
CA ALA A 142 -16.50 33.57 -6.55
C ALA A 142 -15.96 34.99 -6.70
N LEU A 143 -14.73 35.15 -7.21
CA LEU A 143 -14.06 36.46 -7.32
C LEU A 143 -14.67 37.35 -8.43
N THR A 144 -15.14 36.75 -9.52
CA THR A 144 -15.68 37.52 -10.66
C THR A 144 -17.13 37.92 -10.48
N THR A 145 -17.93 37.08 -9.83
CA THR A 145 -19.38 37.31 -9.73
C THR A 145 -19.80 37.96 -8.42
N GLY A 146 -19.04 37.73 -7.34
CA GLY A 146 -19.44 38.14 -5.98
C GLY A 146 -20.76 37.51 -5.51
N ARG A 147 -21.26 36.48 -6.21
CA ARG A 147 -22.56 35.83 -5.98
C ARG A 147 -22.38 34.33 -5.85
N VAL A 148 -23.31 33.67 -5.16
CA VAL A 148 -23.33 32.19 -5.07
C VAL A 148 -23.65 31.56 -6.44
N PRO A 149 -23.22 30.30 -6.71
CA PRO A 149 -23.34 29.66 -8.03
C PRO A 149 -24.73 29.76 -8.66
N GLY A 150 -25.80 29.50 -7.90
CA GLY A 150 -27.18 29.54 -8.42
C GLY A 150 -27.61 30.93 -8.91
N GLU A 151 -27.15 31.98 -8.22
CA GLU A 151 -27.44 33.36 -8.60
C GLU A 151 -26.55 33.86 -9.72
N ALA A 152 -25.27 33.46 -9.72
CA ALA A 152 -24.34 33.76 -10.79
C ALA A 152 -24.80 33.20 -12.14
N ALA A 153 -25.50 32.06 -12.13
CA ALA A 153 -26.05 31.42 -13.33
C ALA A 153 -27.44 31.96 -13.73
N ARG A 154 -28.02 32.91 -12.98
CA ARG A 154 -29.35 33.47 -13.27
C ARG A 154 -29.33 34.21 -14.61
N GLY A 155 -30.28 33.89 -15.49
CA GLY A 155 -30.35 34.47 -16.84
C GLY A 155 -29.49 33.75 -17.89
N THR A 156 -28.83 32.65 -17.52
CA THR A 156 -28.23 31.72 -18.49
C THR A 156 -29.24 30.66 -18.94
N TYR A 157 -28.81 29.65 -19.71
CA TYR A 157 -29.66 28.52 -20.10
C TYR A 157 -30.22 27.78 -18.88
N ALA A 158 -31.49 27.36 -18.94
CA ALA A 158 -32.19 26.71 -17.83
C ALA A 158 -31.43 25.50 -17.25
N VAL A 159 -30.76 24.73 -18.11
CA VAL A 159 -29.93 23.58 -17.68
C VAL A 159 -28.71 24.01 -16.85
N VAL A 160 -28.07 25.13 -17.21
CA VAL A 160 -26.88 25.64 -16.51
C VAL A 160 -27.29 26.20 -15.14
N GLN A 161 -28.35 27.00 -15.11
CA GLN A 161 -28.90 27.53 -13.86
C GLN A 161 -29.36 26.39 -12.93
N GLY A 162 -30.09 25.41 -13.46
CA GLY A 162 -30.54 24.25 -12.69
C GLY A 162 -29.38 23.43 -12.13
N ALA A 163 -28.34 23.19 -12.94
CA ALA A 163 -27.14 22.48 -12.50
C ALA A 163 -26.37 23.25 -11.42
N ALA A 164 -26.18 24.56 -11.57
CA ALA A 164 -25.50 25.40 -10.59
C ALA A 164 -26.25 25.44 -9.25
N GLN A 165 -27.57 25.61 -9.28
CA GLN A 165 -28.41 25.58 -8.08
C GLN A 165 -28.36 24.21 -7.39
N THR A 166 -28.52 23.13 -8.16
CA THR A 166 -28.47 21.76 -7.62
C THR A 166 -27.10 21.45 -7.02
N ALA A 167 -26.02 21.84 -7.69
CA ALA A 167 -24.65 21.62 -7.20
C ALA A 167 -24.39 22.39 -5.90
N GLN A 168 -24.84 23.64 -5.81
CA GLN A 168 -24.78 24.45 -4.60
C GLN A 168 -25.53 23.78 -3.44
N ASP A 169 -26.79 23.44 -3.63
CA ASP A 169 -27.65 22.90 -2.56
C ASP A 169 -27.14 21.53 -2.09
N LEU A 170 -26.88 20.62 -3.04
CA LEU A 170 -26.38 19.29 -2.73
C LEU A 170 -24.97 19.36 -2.11
N GLY A 171 -24.11 20.23 -2.60
CA GLY A 171 -22.76 20.45 -2.06
C GLY A 171 -22.80 20.84 -0.59
N SER A 172 -23.69 21.76 -0.21
CA SER A 172 -23.88 22.19 1.19
C SER A 172 -24.30 21.02 2.10
N TRP A 173 -25.28 20.22 1.67
CA TRP A 173 -25.70 19.02 2.41
C TRP A 173 -24.58 17.99 2.54
N LEU A 174 -23.77 17.81 1.49
CA LEU A 174 -22.68 16.85 1.47
C LEU A 174 -21.53 17.24 2.41
N ILE A 175 -21.26 18.53 2.63
CA ILE A 175 -20.30 18.97 3.66
C ILE A 175 -20.78 18.53 5.04
N GLY A 176 -22.06 18.80 5.37
CA GLY A 176 -22.64 18.41 6.65
C GLY A 176 -22.62 16.89 6.86
N LEU A 177 -23.02 16.12 5.83
CA LEU A 177 -22.94 14.67 5.85
C LEU A 177 -21.49 14.18 6.01
N GLY A 178 -20.55 14.77 5.26
CA GLY A 178 -19.13 14.45 5.33
C GLY A 178 -18.55 14.66 6.73
N PHE A 179 -18.94 15.74 7.41
CA PHE A 179 -18.54 16.01 8.79
C PHE A 179 -19.12 14.97 9.77
N ILE A 180 -20.41 14.62 9.65
CA ILE A 180 -21.04 13.57 10.47
C ILE A 180 -20.34 12.23 10.26
N LEU A 181 -20.04 11.87 9.01
CA LEU A 181 -19.30 10.65 8.69
C LEU A 181 -17.90 10.69 9.29
N PHE A 182 -17.18 11.81 9.19
CA PHE A 182 -15.85 11.98 9.76
C PHE A 182 -15.85 11.76 11.28
N VAL A 183 -16.75 12.40 12.02
CA VAL A 183 -16.88 12.24 13.48
C VAL A 183 -17.30 10.82 13.86
N THR A 184 -18.25 10.24 13.12
CA THR A 184 -18.76 8.89 13.38
C THR A 184 -17.66 7.85 13.17
N TRP A 185 -16.90 7.97 12.09
CA TRP A 185 -15.77 7.09 11.80
C TRP A 185 -14.62 7.30 12.78
N GLY A 186 -14.32 8.53 13.20
CA GLY A 186 -13.34 8.81 14.25
C GLY A 186 -13.71 8.13 15.57
N ARG A 187 -14.97 8.22 15.99
CA ARG A 187 -15.49 7.49 17.16
C ARG A 187 -15.43 5.98 16.98
N ARG A 188 -15.76 5.47 15.79
CA ARG A 188 -15.74 4.04 15.51
C ARG A 188 -14.30 3.50 15.54
N ALA A 189 -13.35 4.22 14.97
CA ALA A 189 -11.93 3.89 15.01
C ALA A 189 -11.39 3.77 16.44
N TYR A 190 -11.90 4.60 17.35
CA TYR A 190 -11.54 4.54 18.77
C TYR A 190 -12.12 3.30 19.46
N LYS A 191 -13.37 2.92 19.15
CA LYS A 191 -14.12 1.88 19.88
C LYS A 191 -14.04 0.47 19.28
N ASP A 192 -13.82 0.33 17.99
CA ASP A 192 -13.94 -0.94 17.25
C ASP A 192 -12.56 -1.40 16.73
N ALA A 193 -12.13 -2.58 17.16
CA ALA A 193 -10.85 -3.16 16.76
C ALA A 193 -10.77 -3.45 15.24
N SER A 194 -11.89 -3.77 14.59
CA SER A 194 -11.94 -4.05 13.16
C SER A 194 -11.81 -2.77 12.32
N ALA A 195 -12.47 -1.69 12.74
CA ALA A 195 -12.34 -0.37 12.13
C ALA A 195 -10.92 0.19 12.31
N ARG A 196 -10.34 0.03 13.52
CA ARG A 196 -8.96 0.39 13.80
C ARG A 196 -7.95 -0.36 12.92
N ARG A 197 -8.16 -1.66 12.68
CA ARG A 197 -7.30 -2.45 11.78
C ARG A 197 -7.31 -1.92 10.34
N THR A 198 -8.46 -1.48 9.84
CA THR A 198 -8.58 -0.95 8.47
C THR A 198 -7.86 0.39 8.32
N ILE A 199 -8.02 1.30 9.29
CA ILE A 199 -7.31 2.58 9.32
C ILE A 199 -5.81 2.37 9.57
N GLY A 200 -5.47 1.34 10.34
CA GLY A 200 -4.09 0.93 10.65
C GLY A 200 -3.24 0.69 9.41
N ILE A 201 -3.79 0.17 8.30
CA ILE A 201 -3.03 -0.08 7.07
C ILE A 201 -2.51 1.24 6.44
N LEU A 202 -3.34 2.27 6.39
CA LEU A 202 -2.92 3.60 5.92
C LEU A 202 -1.90 4.22 6.88
N TRP A 203 -2.13 4.00 8.18
CA TRP A 203 -1.22 4.43 9.23
C TRP A 203 0.13 3.73 9.12
N ASP A 204 0.19 2.43 8.81
CA ASP A 204 1.43 1.65 8.70
C ASP A 204 2.35 2.16 7.59
N VAL A 205 1.79 2.69 6.50
CA VAL A 205 2.57 3.37 5.46
C VAL A 205 3.08 4.72 5.96
N GLY A 206 2.23 5.48 6.67
CA GLY A 206 2.61 6.77 7.24
C GLY A 206 3.66 6.66 8.35
N THR A 207 3.53 5.67 9.23
CA THR A 207 4.43 5.36 10.36
C THR A 207 5.73 4.73 9.90
N PHE A 208 5.91 4.42 8.61
CA PHE A 208 7.24 4.03 8.14
C PHE A 208 8.20 5.23 8.17
N TRP A 209 7.71 6.42 7.83
CA TRP A 209 8.53 7.61 7.64
C TRP A 209 8.84 8.36 8.94
N PRO A 210 10.05 8.93 9.08
CA PRO A 210 10.47 9.62 10.30
C PRO A 210 9.59 10.81 10.65
N ARG A 211 9.49 11.13 11.96
CA ARG A 211 8.72 12.30 12.44
C ARG A 211 9.18 13.64 11.86
N ALA A 212 10.40 13.70 11.33
CA ALA A 212 10.89 14.86 10.57
C ALA A 212 9.95 15.25 9.41
N ALA A 213 9.19 14.29 8.84
CA ALA A 213 8.24 14.57 7.78
C ALA A 213 6.92 15.19 8.28
N HIS A 214 6.54 14.97 9.55
CA HIS A 214 5.35 15.59 10.17
C HIS A 214 5.40 15.50 11.72
N PRO A 215 5.29 16.62 12.46
CA PRO A 215 5.47 16.64 13.92
C PRO A 215 4.42 15.83 14.71
N PHE A 216 3.23 15.64 14.14
CA PHE A 216 2.17 14.77 14.69
C PHE A 216 2.20 13.35 14.11
N ALA A 217 3.25 12.99 13.36
CA ALA A 217 3.41 11.61 12.95
C ALA A 217 3.57 10.73 14.20
N PRO A 218 2.94 9.55 14.21
CA PRO A 218 3.13 8.54 15.24
C PRO A 218 4.60 8.11 15.34
N PRO A 219 5.02 7.47 16.44
CA PRO A 219 6.30 6.79 16.51
C PRO A 219 6.47 5.87 15.29
N CYS A 220 7.56 6.05 14.56
CA CYS A 220 7.74 5.40 13.26
C CYS A 220 8.64 4.15 13.35
N TYR A 221 8.48 3.23 12.40
CA TYR A 221 9.34 2.05 12.31
C TYR A 221 10.80 2.41 12.08
N ALA A 222 11.06 3.50 11.34
CA ALA A 222 12.42 3.99 11.08
C ALA A 222 13.14 4.47 12.35
N GLU A 223 12.42 4.89 13.39
CA GLU A 223 13.01 5.37 14.66
C GLU A 223 13.32 4.24 15.64
N ARG A 224 12.74 3.04 15.46
CA ARG A 224 12.91 1.93 16.40
C ARG A 224 13.15 0.58 15.73
N ALA A 225 12.19 0.09 14.96
CA ALA A 225 12.24 -1.26 14.41
C ALA A 225 13.41 -1.46 13.42
N VAL A 226 13.68 -0.46 12.56
CA VAL A 226 14.78 -0.53 11.61
C VAL A 226 16.14 -0.48 12.33
N PRO A 227 16.44 0.49 13.22
CA PRO A 227 17.67 0.48 14.01
C PRO A 227 17.88 -0.78 14.84
N ASP A 228 16.84 -1.29 15.52
CA ASP A 228 16.92 -2.50 16.34
C ASP A 228 17.26 -3.74 15.50
N LEU A 229 16.64 -3.86 14.32
CA LEU A 229 16.92 -4.95 13.39
C LEU A 229 18.34 -4.85 12.83
N THR A 230 18.77 -3.67 12.39
CA THR A 230 20.14 -3.40 11.93
C THR A 230 21.16 -3.74 13.01
N TRP A 231 20.93 -3.29 14.26
CA TRP A 231 21.81 -3.54 15.39
C TRP A 231 21.94 -5.04 15.67
N ARG A 232 20.81 -5.77 15.68
CA ARG A 232 20.80 -7.21 15.89
C ARG A 232 21.56 -7.94 14.79
N MET A 233 21.32 -7.59 13.53
CA MET A 233 22.00 -8.18 12.37
C MET A 233 23.51 -7.92 12.46
N ALA A 234 23.93 -6.67 12.62
CA ALA A 234 25.34 -6.27 12.69
C ALA A 234 26.07 -6.91 13.87
N THR A 235 25.48 -6.89 15.06
CA THR A 235 26.09 -7.45 16.28
C THR A 235 26.25 -8.96 16.16
N TRP A 236 25.23 -9.66 15.65
CA TRP A 236 25.32 -11.10 15.46
C TRP A 236 26.37 -11.47 14.40
N THR A 237 26.42 -10.76 13.27
CA THR A 237 27.43 -11.01 12.22
C THR A 237 28.85 -10.74 12.72
N ARG A 238 29.05 -9.70 13.54
CA ARG A 238 30.37 -9.40 14.13
C ARG A 238 30.79 -10.46 15.15
N ALA A 239 29.87 -10.88 16.01
CA ALA A 239 30.17 -11.84 17.07
C ALA A 239 30.45 -13.25 16.54
N THR A 240 29.74 -13.67 15.49
CA THR A 240 29.81 -15.04 14.98
C THR A 240 30.61 -15.20 13.70
N GLY A 241 30.83 -14.11 12.95
CA GLY A 241 31.29 -14.19 11.56
C GLY A 241 30.29 -14.89 10.63
N GLY A 242 29.07 -15.17 11.11
CA GLY A 242 28.06 -15.95 10.39
C GLY A 242 27.38 -15.19 9.26
N ARG A 243 26.51 -15.90 8.55
CA ARG A 243 25.63 -15.39 7.49
C ARG A 243 24.17 -15.54 7.91
N LEU A 244 23.29 -14.66 7.44
CA LEU A 244 21.90 -14.53 7.91
C LEU A 244 20.91 -14.65 6.76
N VAL A 245 19.76 -15.30 7.01
CA VAL A 245 18.57 -15.15 6.15
C VAL A 245 17.57 -14.25 6.87
N ILE A 246 17.20 -13.14 6.25
CA ILE A 246 16.16 -12.23 6.74
C ILE A 246 14.89 -12.45 5.93
N SER A 247 13.82 -12.83 6.63
CA SER A 247 12.51 -13.13 6.08
C SER A 247 11.55 -11.98 6.37
N GLY A 248 10.99 -11.35 5.33
CA GLY A 248 10.10 -10.19 5.45
C GLY A 248 8.79 -10.38 4.69
N HIS A 249 7.68 -10.47 5.43
CA HIS A 249 6.31 -10.44 4.88
C HIS A 249 5.79 -9.02 4.80
N SER A 250 5.14 -8.63 3.70
CA SER A 250 4.39 -7.36 3.64
C SER A 250 5.25 -6.17 4.10
N GLN A 251 4.80 -5.38 5.08
CA GLN A 251 5.58 -4.30 5.69
C GLN A 251 6.95 -4.75 6.23
N GLY A 252 7.07 -5.98 6.74
CA GLY A 252 8.34 -6.55 7.17
C GLY A 252 9.38 -6.66 6.05
N SER A 253 8.97 -6.77 4.78
CA SER A 253 9.89 -6.71 3.63
C SER A 253 10.52 -5.31 3.47
N VAL A 254 9.75 -4.26 3.76
CA VAL A 254 10.21 -2.87 3.72
C VAL A 254 11.21 -2.62 4.84
N LEU A 255 10.91 -3.12 6.05
CA LEU A 255 11.82 -3.05 7.20
C LEU A 255 13.12 -3.83 6.94
N ALA A 256 13.03 -5.03 6.35
CA ALA A 256 14.18 -5.85 6.01
C ALA A 256 15.10 -5.17 4.99
N ALA A 257 14.53 -4.56 3.94
CA ALA A 257 15.29 -3.78 2.96
C ALA A 257 15.96 -2.57 3.61
N ALA A 258 15.19 -1.78 4.37
CA ALA A 258 15.70 -0.59 5.08
C ALA A 258 16.82 -0.92 6.07
N ALA A 259 16.70 -2.00 6.84
CA ALA A 259 17.74 -2.43 7.76
C ALA A 259 19.00 -2.94 7.05
N SER A 260 18.82 -3.63 5.91
CA SER A 260 19.95 -4.15 5.12
C SER A 260 20.79 -3.03 4.51
N TRP A 261 20.17 -1.94 4.02
CA TRP A 261 20.88 -0.76 3.55
C TRP A 261 21.66 -0.04 4.67
N GLN A 262 21.26 -0.17 5.93
CA GLN A 262 21.97 0.45 7.06
C GLN A 262 23.16 -0.39 7.58
N LEU A 263 23.32 -1.64 7.11
CA LEU A 263 24.50 -2.44 7.44
C LEU A 263 25.76 -1.89 6.76
N GLU A 264 26.92 -2.11 7.36
CA GLU A 264 28.20 -1.95 6.66
C GLU A 264 28.30 -2.94 5.48
N PRO A 265 29.00 -2.60 4.38
CA PRO A 265 29.10 -3.47 3.19
C PRO A 265 29.57 -4.91 3.50
N SER A 266 30.50 -5.06 4.45
CA SER A 266 31.04 -6.35 4.88
C SER A 266 30.02 -7.26 5.59
N ALA A 267 29.04 -6.67 6.27
CA ALA A 267 27.94 -7.37 6.91
C ALA A 267 26.76 -7.57 5.95
N ARG A 268 26.50 -6.57 5.09
CA ARG A 268 25.43 -6.61 4.08
C ARG A 268 25.62 -7.77 3.09
N GLY A 269 26.85 -7.99 2.62
CA GLY A 269 27.21 -9.13 1.76
C GLY A 269 27.13 -10.51 2.44
N ARG A 270 26.71 -10.59 3.71
CA ARG A 270 26.46 -11.84 4.45
C ARG A 270 24.97 -12.10 4.66
N VAL A 271 24.10 -11.23 4.16
CA VAL A 271 22.65 -11.31 4.31
C VAL A 271 22.04 -11.90 3.04
N ALA A 272 21.18 -12.89 3.21
CA ALA A 272 20.22 -13.31 2.20
C ALA A 272 18.84 -12.75 2.55
N LEU A 273 18.12 -12.23 1.56
CA LEU A 273 16.77 -11.70 1.71
C LEU A 273 15.73 -12.69 1.16
N LEU A 274 14.69 -12.96 1.95
CA LEU A 274 13.48 -13.65 1.53
C LEU A 274 12.28 -12.72 1.75
N THR A 275 11.83 -12.06 0.69
CA THR A 275 10.66 -11.18 0.74
C THR A 275 9.43 -11.86 0.17
N TYR A 276 8.25 -11.58 0.71
CA TYR A 276 7.02 -12.18 0.21
C TYR A 276 5.79 -11.34 0.54
N GLY A 277 4.81 -11.37 -0.36
CA GLY A 277 3.71 -10.40 -0.32
C GLY A 277 4.22 -8.96 -0.26
N SER A 278 5.35 -8.67 -0.91
CA SER A 278 6.11 -7.44 -0.66
C SER A 278 5.53 -6.23 -1.41
N PRO A 279 5.22 -5.11 -0.72
CA PRO A 279 4.78 -3.87 -1.34
C PRO A 279 5.95 -2.98 -1.84
N LEU A 280 7.20 -3.47 -1.78
CA LEU A 280 8.41 -2.69 -2.08
C LEU A 280 8.34 -2.01 -3.45
N GLU A 281 8.20 -2.77 -4.53
CA GLU A 281 8.06 -2.17 -5.87
C GLU A 281 6.67 -1.55 -6.05
N ARG A 282 5.63 -2.33 -5.75
CA ARG A 282 4.26 -2.05 -6.16
C ARG A 282 3.63 -0.83 -5.49
N LEU A 283 4.08 -0.50 -4.27
CA LEU A 283 3.62 0.65 -3.50
C LEU A 283 4.80 1.61 -3.24
N TYR A 284 5.79 1.18 -2.47
CA TYR A 284 6.84 2.08 -1.99
C TYR A 284 7.71 2.64 -3.13
N GLY A 285 8.10 1.82 -4.10
CA GLY A 285 8.92 2.24 -5.22
C GLY A 285 8.21 3.20 -6.17
N ARG A 286 6.88 3.13 -6.23
CA ARG A 286 6.09 4.06 -7.04
C ARG A 286 5.88 5.41 -6.34
N TRP A 287 5.55 5.40 -5.05
CA TRP A 287 5.23 6.62 -4.30
C TRP A 287 6.45 7.32 -3.71
N PHE A 288 7.53 6.57 -3.46
CA PHE A 288 8.78 7.02 -2.88
C PHE A 288 10.00 6.50 -3.67
N PRO A 289 10.07 6.79 -4.99
CA PRO A 289 11.08 6.22 -5.89
C PRO A 289 12.52 6.59 -5.51
N ALA A 290 12.73 7.69 -4.78
CA ALA A 290 14.05 8.07 -4.29
C ALA A 290 14.63 7.07 -3.26
N HIS A 291 13.77 6.32 -2.57
CA HIS A 291 14.17 5.36 -1.53
C HIS A 291 13.98 3.91 -1.96
N PHE A 292 12.93 3.63 -2.73
CA PHE A 292 12.53 2.26 -3.10
C PHE A 292 12.36 2.08 -4.61
N GLY A 293 12.88 3.01 -5.42
CA GLY A 293 12.81 2.92 -6.87
C GLY A 293 13.70 1.80 -7.44
N PRO A 294 13.61 1.55 -8.76
CA PRO A 294 14.33 0.47 -9.43
C PRO A 294 15.84 0.48 -9.14
N ASP A 295 16.47 1.65 -9.17
CA ASP A 295 17.91 1.80 -8.94
C ASP A 295 18.29 1.41 -7.49
N ALA A 296 17.50 1.83 -6.50
CA ALA A 296 17.73 1.49 -5.10
C ALA A 296 17.54 -0.02 -4.86
N LEU A 297 16.51 -0.63 -5.44
CA LEU A 297 16.27 -2.07 -5.33
C LEU A 297 17.32 -2.88 -6.09
N ALA A 298 17.83 -2.39 -7.22
CA ALA A 298 18.94 -3.01 -7.95
C ALA A 298 20.24 -2.98 -7.12
N SER A 299 20.59 -1.83 -6.54
CA SER A 299 21.73 -1.72 -5.61
C SER A 299 21.57 -2.67 -4.42
N LEU A 300 20.37 -2.78 -3.84
CA LEU A 300 20.13 -3.76 -2.77
C LEU A 300 20.43 -5.19 -3.22
N HIS A 301 19.97 -5.57 -4.42
CA HIS A 301 20.20 -6.91 -4.97
C HIS A 301 21.69 -7.21 -5.16
N GLU A 302 22.48 -6.23 -5.63
CA GLU A 302 23.92 -6.38 -5.86
C GLU A 302 24.72 -6.47 -4.57
N GLU A 303 24.25 -5.83 -3.50
CA GLU A 303 25.01 -5.67 -2.27
C GLU A 303 24.71 -6.73 -1.19
N VAL A 304 23.56 -7.42 -1.29
CA VAL A 304 23.24 -8.59 -0.45
C VAL A 304 23.76 -9.87 -1.12
N ASP A 305 23.99 -10.93 -0.34
CA ASP A 305 24.52 -12.19 -0.90
C ASP A 305 23.55 -12.82 -1.91
N CYS A 306 22.26 -12.82 -1.58
CA CYS A 306 21.19 -13.24 -2.46
C CYS A 306 19.84 -12.70 -2.01
N TRP A 307 18.91 -12.59 -2.96
CA TRP A 307 17.55 -12.16 -2.68
C TRP A 307 16.56 -13.01 -3.45
N ARG A 308 15.52 -13.50 -2.77
CA ARG A 308 14.34 -14.11 -3.38
C ARG A 308 13.06 -13.41 -2.94
N ASN A 309 12.19 -13.14 -3.90
CA ASN A 309 10.86 -12.57 -3.69
C ASN A 309 9.76 -13.54 -4.13
N LEU A 310 8.78 -13.79 -3.25
CA LEU A 310 7.63 -14.64 -3.51
C LEU A 310 6.34 -13.82 -3.56
N TYR A 311 5.52 -14.03 -4.59
CA TYR A 311 4.27 -13.29 -4.74
C TYR A 311 3.20 -14.14 -5.40
N ARG A 312 1.93 -13.77 -5.19
CA ARG A 312 0.76 -14.36 -5.84
C ARG A 312 0.07 -13.34 -6.73
N ARG A 313 -0.55 -13.80 -7.81
CA ARG A 313 -1.35 -12.94 -8.70
C ARG A 313 -2.63 -12.41 -8.04
N THR A 314 -3.08 -13.08 -6.99
CA THR A 314 -4.26 -12.77 -6.17
C THR A 314 -3.95 -11.78 -5.03
N ASP A 315 -2.68 -11.48 -4.79
CA ASP A 315 -2.27 -10.56 -3.71
C ASP A 315 -2.47 -9.10 -4.17
N PRO A 316 -3.34 -8.32 -3.50
CA PRO A 316 -3.58 -6.92 -3.86
C PRO A 316 -2.46 -5.97 -3.40
N ILE A 317 -1.56 -6.40 -2.52
CA ILE A 317 -0.52 -5.56 -1.91
C ILE A 317 0.84 -5.96 -2.48
N GLY A 318 1.15 -7.25 -2.39
CA GLY A 318 2.41 -7.84 -2.85
C GLY A 318 2.53 -7.88 -4.36
N GLY A 319 3.77 -7.92 -4.85
CA GLY A 319 4.05 -8.09 -6.27
C GLY A 319 5.50 -8.43 -6.56
N PRO A 320 5.85 -8.61 -7.84
CA PRO A 320 7.23 -8.76 -8.28
C PRO A 320 8.03 -7.46 -8.06
N MET A 321 9.34 -7.58 -7.82
CA MET A 321 10.29 -6.45 -7.72
C MET A 321 10.60 -5.83 -9.08
N ARG A 322 10.46 -6.60 -10.18
CA ARG A 322 10.60 -6.13 -11.57
C ARG A 322 11.95 -5.44 -11.84
N LEU A 323 13.02 -5.96 -11.25
CA LEU A 323 14.37 -5.47 -11.54
C LEU A 323 14.71 -5.66 -13.04
N PRO A 324 15.47 -4.75 -13.65
CA PRO A 324 15.82 -4.82 -15.06
C PRO A 324 16.82 -5.96 -15.34
N GLY A 325 16.80 -6.47 -16.58
CA GLY A 325 17.74 -7.50 -17.04
C GLY A 325 17.62 -8.82 -16.27
N ASP A 326 18.76 -9.51 -16.10
CA ASP A 326 18.83 -10.82 -15.46
C ASP A 326 18.57 -10.76 -13.94
N ALA A 327 18.68 -9.57 -13.32
CA ALA A 327 18.37 -9.35 -11.91
C ALA A 327 16.90 -9.64 -11.59
N GLY A 328 15.99 -9.42 -12.54
CA GLY A 328 14.55 -9.68 -12.37
C GLY A 328 14.27 -11.15 -12.04
N PRO A 329 14.55 -12.10 -12.95
CA PRO A 329 14.44 -13.54 -12.67
C PRO A 329 15.33 -14.02 -11.51
N ALA A 330 16.44 -13.32 -11.25
CA ALA A 330 17.33 -13.61 -10.12
C ALA A 330 16.80 -13.15 -8.76
N VAL A 331 15.74 -12.34 -8.70
CA VAL A 331 15.04 -11.97 -7.46
C VAL A 331 13.65 -12.57 -7.41
N ASP A 332 12.84 -12.34 -8.44
CA ASP A 332 11.45 -12.76 -8.48
C ASP A 332 11.31 -14.24 -8.85
N ARG A 333 10.74 -15.03 -7.95
CA ARG A 333 10.25 -16.37 -8.29
C ARG A 333 9.04 -16.24 -9.21
N ALA A 334 8.82 -17.22 -10.10
CA ALA A 334 7.55 -17.26 -10.85
C ALA A 334 6.36 -17.25 -9.87
N PRO A 335 5.22 -16.63 -10.23
CA PRO A 335 4.11 -16.42 -9.31
C PRO A 335 3.70 -17.73 -8.62
N LEU A 336 3.54 -17.68 -7.30
CA LEU A 336 3.01 -18.82 -6.54
C LEU A 336 1.57 -19.08 -6.97
N ARG A 337 1.23 -20.36 -7.06
CA ARG A 337 -0.13 -20.80 -7.37
C ARG A 337 -1.04 -20.44 -6.21
N ASP A 338 -2.18 -19.83 -6.51
CA ASP A 338 -3.20 -19.51 -5.52
C ASP A 338 -4.58 -19.61 -6.17
N PRO A 339 -5.45 -20.53 -5.71
CA PRO A 339 -5.27 -21.48 -4.60
C PRO A 339 -4.22 -22.57 -4.92
N LEU A 340 -3.61 -23.20 -3.89
CA LEU A 340 -2.59 -24.23 -4.08
C LEU A 340 -3.10 -25.44 -4.89
N THR A 341 -4.33 -25.87 -4.58
CA THR A 341 -5.10 -26.82 -5.36
C THR A 341 -6.42 -26.20 -5.80
N TYR A 342 -6.84 -26.53 -7.01
CA TYR A 342 -8.11 -26.04 -7.52
C TYR A 342 -9.25 -26.75 -6.81
N GLY A 343 -9.29 -28.09 -6.88
CA GLY A 343 -10.36 -28.93 -6.40
C GLY A 343 -9.99 -29.71 -5.15
N ARG A 344 -10.70 -30.82 -4.95
CA ARG A 344 -10.31 -31.83 -3.97
C ARG A 344 -9.25 -32.73 -4.58
N THR A 345 -8.24 -33.05 -3.80
CA THR A 345 -7.24 -34.08 -4.11
C THR A 345 -7.13 -35.03 -2.91
N GLU A 346 -6.42 -36.15 -3.06
CA GLU A 346 -6.20 -37.07 -1.93
C GLU A 346 -5.48 -36.39 -0.76
N LEU A 347 -4.53 -35.49 -1.05
CA LEU A 347 -3.80 -34.71 -0.06
C LEU A 347 -4.57 -33.49 0.45
N HIS A 348 -5.55 -33.01 -0.33
CA HIS A 348 -6.39 -31.85 0.00
C HIS A 348 -7.88 -32.21 -0.16
N PRO A 349 -8.50 -32.84 0.85
CA PRO A 349 -9.90 -33.30 0.77
C PRO A 349 -10.91 -32.15 0.69
N LEU A 350 -10.47 -30.93 1.00
CA LEU A 350 -11.23 -29.70 0.79
C LEU A 350 -10.52 -28.81 -0.23
N PRO A 351 -11.25 -28.09 -1.09
CA PRO A 351 -10.64 -27.14 -2.01
C PRO A 351 -9.84 -26.08 -1.25
N ALA A 352 -8.59 -25.84 -1.65
CA ALA A 352 -7.72 -24.90 -0.96
C ALA A 352 -8.31 -23.47 -0.98
N PRO A 353 -8.18 -22.67 0.09
CA PRO A 353 -8.64 -21.29 0.09
C PRO A 353 -7.84 -20.44 -0.92
N ILE A 354 -8.44 -19.34 -1.39
CA ILE A 354 -7.71 -18.26 -2.07
C ILE A 354 -7.04 -17.45 -0.96
N LEU A 355 -5.72 -17.50 -0.87
CA LEU A 355 -4.97 -16.95 0.24
C LEU A 355 -4.59 -15.48 0.04
N GLY A 356 -4.40 -15.04 -1.21
CA GLY A 356 -4.02 -13.67 -1.55
C GLY A 356 -2.76 -13.24 -0.79
N HIS A 357 -2.91 -12.26 0.11
CA HIS A 357 -1.81 -11.67 0.88
C HIS A 357 -1.37 -12.47 2.12
N SER A 358 -2.12 -13.50 2.51
CA SER A 358 -1.92 -14.24 3.77
C SER A 358 -1.17 -15.56 3.59
N ASP A 359 -0.64 -16.16 4.65
CA ASP A 359 -0.16 -17.55 4.66
C ASP A 359 0.83 -17.92 3.55
N TYR A 360 1.80 -17.05 3.27
CA TYR A 360 2.91 -17.38 2.37
C TYR A 360 3.83 -18.45 2.95
N GLN A 361 4.03 -18.46 4.27
CA GLN A 361 4.93 -19.41 4.94
C GLN A 361 4.39 -20.84 4.94
N ALA A 362 3.09 -21.02 4.73
CA ALA A 362 2.46 -22.33 4.58
C ALA A 362 2.63 -22.91 3.17
N ASP A 363 3.06 -22.10 2.20
CA ASP A 363 3.30 -22.56 0.84
C ASP A 363 4.59 -23.42 0.78
N PRO A 364 4.57 -24.62 0.17
CA PRO A 364 5.75 -25.46 0.07
C PRO A 364 6.96 -24.76 -0.59
N VAL A 365 6.71 -23.84 -1.53
CA VAL A 365 7.77 -23.08 -2.21
C VAL A 365 8.50 -22.17 -1.23
N PHE A 366 7.85 -21.70 -0.16
CA PHE A 366 8.52 -20.90 0.86
C PHE A 366 9.63 -21.69 1.56
N ALA A 367 9.34 -22.93 1.95
CA ALA A 367 10.32 -23.80 2.60
C ALA A 367 11.46 -24.17 1.64
N GLU A 368 11.15 -24.44 0.37
CA GLU A 368 12.13 -24.72 -0.69
C GLU A 368 13.10 -23.55 -0.88
N GLU A 369 12.59 -22.33 -1.10
CA GLU A 369 13.40 -21.14 -1.34
C GLU A 369 14.20 -20.74 -0.11
N ARG A 370 13.60 -20.83 1.09
CA ARG A 370 14.34 -20.64 2.34
C ARG A 370 15.49 -21.64 2.47
N GLY A 371 15.25 -22.91 2.13
CA GLY A 371 16.26 -23.97 2.12
C GLY A 371 17.41 -23.65 1.15
N ARG A 372 17.09 -23.19 -0.07
CA ARG A 372 18.08 -22.76 -1.07
C ARG A 372 18.95 -21.61 -0.58
N LEU A 373 18.33 -20.58 0.03
CA LEU A 373 19.08 -19.45 0.59
C LEU A 373 20.01 -19.91 1.72
N LEU A 374 19.51 -20.75 2.63
CA LEU A 374 20.34 -21.32 3.70
C LEU A 374 21.49 -22.18 3.17
N ALA A 375 21.26 -22.97 2.12
CA ALA A 375 22.30 -23.77 1.49
C ALA A 375 23.37 -22.90 0.83
N ARG A 376 22.97 -21.84 0.12
CA ARG A 376 23.89 -20.87 -0.51
C ARG A 376 24.76 -20.14 0.52
N LEU A 377 24.21 -19.86 1.69
CA LEU A 377 24.96 -19.19 2.77
C LEU A 377 25.89 -20.13 3.56
N ARG A 378 25.86 -21.46 3.34
CA ARG A 378 26.83 -22.35 3.97
C ARG A 378 28.20 -22.13 3.32
N PRO A 379 29.26 -21.83 4.08
CA PRO A 379 30.61 -21.93 3.55
C PRO A 379 30.82 -23.37 3.05
N GLU A 380 31.40 -23.55 1.86
CA GLU A 380 32.08 -24.81 1.57
C GLU A 380 33.16 -24.96 2.64
N LEU A 381 32.89 -25.78 3.66
CA LEU A 381 33.91 -26.21 4.59
C LEU A 381 34.93 -27.00 3.77
N PRO A 382 36.22 -26.60 3.73
CA PRO A 382 37.24 -27.53 3.30
C PRO A 382 37.10 -28.79 4.17
N ALA A 383 37.04 -29.96 3.54
CA ALA A 383 36.99 -31.23 4.25
C ALA A 383 38.02 -31.20 5.40
N PRO A 384 37.67 -31.62 6.63
CA PRO A 384 38.64 -31.67 7.71
C PRO A 384 39.83 -32.49 7.23
N ARG A 385 41.03 -31.90 7.22
CA ARG A 385 42.25 -32.71 7.21
C ARG A 385 42.14 -33.58 8.46
N HIS A 386 42.09 -34.90 8.28
CA HIS A 386 42.25 -35.85 9.36
C HIS A 386 43.60 -35.58 10.02
N THR A 387 43.62 -34.76 11.06
CA THR A 387 44.72 -34.72 12.01
C THR A 387 44.36 -35.74 13.07
N GLU A 388 44.96 -36.93 12.97
CA GLU A 388 44.96 -37.90 14.05
C GLU A 388 45.48 -37.22 15.33
N GLY A 389 44.73 -37.35 16.41
CA GLY A 389 45.22 -37.17 17.77
C GLY A 389 45.08 -35.76 18.37
N ALA A 390 43.95 -35.52 19.04
CA ALA A 390 43.91 -34.95 20.40
C ALA A 390 42.46 -34.85 20.88
N THR A 391 42.06 -35.79 21.73
CA THR A 391 40.84 -35.74 22.53
C THR A 391 40.87 -34.53 23.48
N ALA A 392 39.93 -33.61 23.32
CA ALA A 392 39.58 -32.63 24.34
C ALA A 392 38.12 -32.80 24.74
N THR A 393 37.93 -33.10 26.02
CA THR A 393 36.66 -33.34 26.71
C THR A 393 35.83 -32.06 26.84
N VAL A 394 34.54 -32.14 26.54
CA VAL A 394 33.54 -31.09 26.78
C VAL A 394 32.89 -31.34 28.16
N PRO A 395 32.72 -30.35 29.05
CA PRO A 395 31.95 -30.53 30.27
C PRO A 395 30.44 -30.47 29.99
N ALA A 396 29.69 -31.39 30.59
CA ALA A 396 28.23 -31.43 30.56
C ALA A 396 27.62 -30.27 31.35
N ALA A 397 26.56 -29.67 30.80
CA ALA A 397 25.73 -28.69 31.48
C ALA A 397 24.63 -29.40 32.26
N ASP A 398 24.76 -29.45 33.58
CA ASP A 398 23.65 -29.74 34.50
C ASP A 398 22.82 -28.46 34.71
N GLY A 399 21.50 -28.61 34.62
CA GLY A 399 20.53 -27.53 34.82
C GLY A 399 19.13 -28.09 34.93
N THR A 400 18.90 -28.79 36.03
CA THR A 400 17.63 -29.39 36.48
C THR A 400 16.46 -28.40 36.48
N VAL A 401 15.35 -28.85 35.91
CA VAL A 401 13.99 -28.29 36.14
C VAL A 401 13.55 -28.72 37.54
N GLY A 402 13.15 -27.76 38.37
CA GLY A 402 12.53 -27.98 39.68
C GLY A 402 11.25 -27.15 39.79
N ASP A 403 10.18 -27.83 40.19
CA ASP A 403 8.83 -27.31 40.41
C ASP A 403 8.77 -26.16 41.44
N CYS A 404 7.93 -25.16 41.13
CA CYS A 404 7.01 -24.42 41.99
C CYS A 404 6.08 -23.56 41.12
#